data_AF-A0A196SC72-F1
#
_entry.id   AF-A0A196SC72-F1
#
_cell.length_a   1.000
_cell.length_b   1.000
_cell.length_c   1.000
_cell.angle_alpha   90.00
_cell.angle_beta   90.00
_cell.angle_gamma   90.00
#
_symmetry.space_group_name_H-M   'P 1'
#
loop_
_entity.id
_entity.type
_entity.pdbx_description
1 polymer ?
#
loop_
_entity_poly.entity_id
_entity_poly.type
_entity_poly.pdbx_seq_one_letter_code
_entity_poly.pdbx_strand_id
1 'polypeptide(L)'
;MEKEGYLPFGHISLPPYQVFYASSFSFCSVNLKPFVPGHILVIPRRNVPTLDLLTEEEAADLMLVTRKMIRFIKEYYHVNSVTVAIQDGPPAGQTIPDVHIHIMPREYGDFKENDVVYDMLDEADILPHSNGNLSASNPTRSAFRVARSR
;
A
#
# COMPACT_ATOMS: atom_id res chain seq x y z
N MET A 1 -17.85 -17.06 0.80
CA MET A 1 -18.93 -16.26 0.19
C MET A 1 -18.32 -14.92 -0.14
N GLU A 2 -17.99 -14.70 -1.41
CA GLU A 2 -17.45 -13.43 -1.89
C GLU A 2 -18.47 -12.34 -1.58
N LYS A 3 -18.09 -11.37 -0.74
CA LYS A 3 -18.91 -10.19 -0.50
C LYS A 3 -18.84 -9.34 -1.76
N GLU A 4 -20.00 -9.04 -2.34
CA GLU A 4 -20.13 -8.33 -3.61
C GLU A 4 -19.24 -7.07 -3.64
N GLY A 5 -18.36 -6.98 -4.64
CA GLY A 5 -17.45 -5.85 -4.85
C GLY A 5 -16.11 -5.89 -4.08
N TYR A 6 -15.87 -6.84 -3.19
CA TYR A 6 -14.59 -6.95 -2.50
C TYR A 6 -13.50 -7.53 -3.41
N LEU A 7 -12.27 -7.05 -3.26
CA LEU A 7 -11.11 -7.58 -3.99
C LEU A 7 -10.26 -8.49 -3.09
N PRO A 8 -9.76 -9.62 -3.60
CA PRO A 8 -8.89 -10.51 -2.82
C PRO A 8 -7.51 -9.87 -2.64
N PHE A 9 -6.93 -10.04 -1.44
CA PHE A 9 -5.53 -9.74 -1.14
C PHE A 9 -5.02 -10.79 -0.14
N GLY A 10 -4.36 -11.83 -0.65
CA GLY A 10 -4.04 -13.01 0.14
C GLY A 10 -5.30 -13.64 0.74
N HIS A 11 -5.29 -13.82 2.06
CA HIS A 11 -6.43 -14.31 2.84
C HIS A 11 -7.40 -13.19 3.25
N ILE A 12 -7.12 -11.94 2.91
CA ILE A 12 -7.89 -10.75 3.27
C ILE A 12 -8.83 -10.40 2.10
N SER A 13 -10.02 -9.91 2.46
CA SER A 13 -10.99 -9.38 1.51
C SER A 13 -11.05 -7.86 1.68
N LEU A 14 -10.51 -7.14 0.69
CA LEU A 14 -10.45 -5.69 0.72
C LEU A 14 -11.81 -5.08 0.34
N PRO A 15 -12.39 -4.23 1.19
CA PRO A 15 -13.64 -3.57 0.87
C PRO A 15 -13.45 -2.52 -0.24
N PRO A 16 -14.47 -2.27 -1.07
CA PRO A 16 -14.37 -1.35 -2.21
C PRO A 16 -13.87 0.06 -1.86
N TYR A 17 -14.20 0.57 -0.66
CA TYR A 17 -13.81 1.93 -0.25
C TYR A 17 -12.32 2.09 0.02
N GLN A 18 -11.56 0.99 0.16
CA GLN A 18 -10.09 1.03 0.28
C GLN A 18 -9.40 1.05 -1.09
N VAL A 19 -10.11 0.62 -2.13
CA VAL A 19 -9.60 0.53 -3.49
C VAL A 19 -9.92 1.81 -4.24
N PHE A 20 -8.90 2.57 -4.61
CA PHE A 20 -9.07 3.88 -5.26
C PHE A 20 -8.70 3.89 -6.74
N TYR A 21 -8.09 2.80 -7.24
CA TYR A 21 -7.74 2.64 -8.64
C TYR A 21 -7.77 1.17 -9.04
N ALA A 22 -8.16 0.89 -10.28
CA ALA A 22 -8.10 -0.44 -10.86
C ALA A 22 -7.78 -0.40 -12.35
N SER A 23 -7.16 -1.46 -12.82
CA SER A 23 -6.79 -1.72 -14.21
C SER A 23 -7.20 -3.14 -14.61
N SER A 24 -6.73 -3.61 -15.76
CA SER A 24 -7.05 -4.94 -16.28
C SER A 24 -6.48 -6.05 -15.39
N PHE A 25 -5.26 -5.89 -14.88
CA PHE A 25 -4.58 -6.93 -14.09
C PHE A 25 -4.21 -6.50 -12.67
N SER A 26 -4.30 -5.21 -12.34
CA SER A 26 -3.92 -4.70 -11.02
C SER A 26 -4.97 -3.77 -10.40
N PHE A 27 -4.90 -3.58 -9.10
CA PHE A 27 -5.65 -2.56 -8.37
C PHE A 27 -4.79 -1.91 -7.29
N CYS A 28 -5.20 -0.73 -6.83
CA CYS A 28 -4.48 0.01 -5.79
C CYS A 28 -5.36 0.21 -4.57
N SER A 29 -4.76 -0.01 -3.39
CA SER A 29 -5.42 0.18 -2.10
C SER A 29 -4.63 1.14 -1.21
N VAL A 30 -5.33 1.87 -0.36
CA VAL A 30 -4.67 2.54 0.78
C VAL A 30 -4.18 1.48 1.78
N ASN A 31 -3.02 1.71 2.40
CA ASN A 31 -2.58 0.87 3.51
C ASN A 31 -3.34 1.28 4.79
N LEU A 32 -3.87 0.30 5.52
CA LEU A 32 -4.58 0.52 6.79
C LEU A 32 -3.66 0.96 7.92
N LYS A 33 -2.36 0.64 7.85
CA LYS A 33 -1.32 1.05 8.80
C LYS A 33 -0.17 1.69 8.05
N PRO A 34 -0.36 2.90 7.52
CA PRO A 34 0.65 3.56 6.71
C PRO A 34 1.83 4.01 7.59
N PHE A 35 3.07 3.69 7.19
CA PHE A 35 4.29 4.14 7.87
C PHE A 35 4.53 5.64 7.73
N VAL A 36 4.19 6.12 6.54
CA VAL A 36 4.22 7.53 6.17
C VAL A 36 2.87 7.89 5.56
N PRO A 37 2.37 9.12 5.76
CA PRO A 37 1.16 9.58 5.07
C PRO A 37 1.28 9.35 3.56
N GLY A 38 0.33 8.64 2.95
CA GLY A 38 0.35 8.33 1.52
C GLY A 38 0.97 7.00 1.13
N HIS A 39 1.29 6.13 2.08
CA HIS A 39 1.65 4.75 1.79
C HIS A 39 0.46 4.00 1.16
N ILE A 40 0.65 3.57 -0.09
CA ILE A 40 -0.31 2.80 -0.87
C ILE A 40 0.29 1.47 -1.33
N LEU A 41 -0.58 0.55 -1.71
CA LEU A 41 -0.25 -0.75 -2.28
C LEU A 41 -0.72 -0.83 -3.74
N VAL A 42 0.07 -1.47 -4.60
CA VAL A 42 -0.34 -1.92 -5.94
C VAL A 42 -0.33 -3.45 -5.95
N ILE A 43 -1.46 -4.06 -6.28
CA ILE A 43 -1.72 -5.48 -6.05
C ILE A 43 -2.26 -6.10 -7.35
N PRO A 44 -1.76 -7.25 -7.83
CA PRO A 44 -2.35 -7.96 -8.95
C PRO A 44 -3.75 -8.49 -8.56
N ARG A 45 -4.65 -8.58 -9.53
CA ARG A 45 -6.00 -9.11 -9.34
C ARG A 45 -5.99 -10.61 -9.06
N ARG A 46 -5.08 -11.33 -9.72
CA ARG A 46 -4.86 -12.75 -9.47
C ARG A 46 -3.96 -12.85 -8.25
N ASN A 47 -4.43 -13.60 -7.25
CA ASN A 47 -3.66 -13.91 -6.06
C ASN A 47 -2.47 -14.80 -6.44
N VAL A 48 -1.25 -14.27 -6.31
CA VAL A 48 -0.01 -15.00 -6.55
C VAL A 48 0.98 -14.72 -5.43
N PRO A 49 1.60 -15.74 -4.82
CA PRO A 49 2.43 -15.52 -3.64
C PRO A 49 3.76 -14.83 -3.98
N THR A 50 4.30 -15.02 -5.18
CA THR A 50 5.63 -14.51 -5.56
C THR A 50 5.65 -13.98 -6.99
N LEU A 51 6.59 -13.06 -7.27
CA LEU A 51 6.68 -12.35 -8.54
C LEU A 51 6.92 -13.27 -9.75
N ASP A 52 7.65 -14.37 -9.56
CA ASP A 52 7.98 -15.34 -10.61
C ASP A 52 6.75 -16.11 -11.13
N LEU A 53 5.63 -16.04 -10.40
CA LEU A 53 4.38 -16.69 -10.78
C LEU A 53 3.42 -15.78 -11.56
N LEU A 54 3.78 -14.51 -11.78
CA LEU A 54 3.02 -13.59 -12.63
C LEU A 54 3.15 -13.98 -14.11
N THR A 55 2.10 -13.74 -14.89
CA THR A 55 2.26 -13.74 -16.35
C THR A 55 2.98 -12.48 -16.81
N GLU A 56 3.49 -12.47 -18.04
CA GLU A 56 4.14 -11.29 -18.61
C GLU A 56 3.21 -10.07 -18.64
N GLU A 57 1.93 -10.27 -18.96
CA GLU A 57 0.92 -9.22 -19.00
C GLU A 57 0.62 -8.65 -17.61
N GLU A 58 0.52 -9.52 -16.60
CA GLU A 58 0.29 -9.11 -15.23
C GLU A 58 1.49 -8.33 -14.68
N ALA A 59 2.71 -8.82 -14.89
CA ALA A 59 3.93 -8.14 -14.48
C ALA A 59 4.08 -6.77 -15.15
N ALA A 60 3.77 -6.68 -16.46
CA ALA A 60 3.80 -5.43 -17.20
C ALA A 60 2.78 -4.43 -16.67
N ASP A 61 1.52 -4.85 -16.48
CA ASP A 61 0.45 -4.00 -15.94
C ASP A 61 0.78 -3.52 -14.52
N LEU A 62 1.26 -4.42 -13.65
CA LEU A 62 1.65 -4.10 -12.26
C LEU A 62 2.70 -2.97 -12.23
N MET A 63 3.72 -3.05 -13.08
CA MET A 63 4.76 -2.03 -13.16
C MET A 63 4.26 -0.72 -13.79
N LEU A 64 3.40 -0.79 -14.82
CA LEU A 64 2.79 0.38 -15.44
C LEU A 64 1.89 1.14 -14.45
N VAL A 65 1.10 0.41 -13.66
CA VAL A 65 0.27 0.98 -12.60
C VAL A 65 1.15 1.57 -11.50
N THR A 66 2.21 0.89 -11.08
CA THR A 66 3.19 1.41 -10.11
C THR A 66 3.76 2.75 -10.55
N ARG A 67 4.26 2.85 -11.79
CA ARG A 67 4.76 4.12 -12.36
C ARG A 67 3.70 5.22 -12.38
N LYS A 68 2.45 4.88 -12.69
CA LYS A 68 1.32 5.83 -12.66
C LYS A 68 1.05 6.33 -11.24
N MET A 69 1.05 5.43 -10.27
CA MET A 69 0.81 5.75 -8.86
C MET A 69 1.94 6.59 -8.26
N ILE A 70 3.20 6.33 -8.62
CA ILE A 70 4.33 7.18 -8.20
C ILE A 70 4.13 8.63 -8.65
N ARG A 71 3.71 8.85 -9.91
CA ARG A 71 3.44 10.21 -10.41
C ARG A 71 2.32 10.89 -9.63
N PHE A 72 1.23 10.17 -9.40
CA PHE A 72 0.09 10.65 -8.62
C PHE A 72 0.49 11.01 -7.18
N ILE A 73 1.24 10.13 -6.49
CA ILE A 73 1.70 10.35 -5.12
C ILE A 73 2.63 11.56 -5.03
N LYS A 74 3.60 11.70 -5.94
CA LYS A 74 4.50 12.86 -5.98
C LYS A 74 3.74 14.17 -6.14
N GLU A 75 2.76 14.20 -7.04
CA GLU A 75 1.94 15.39 -7.28
C GLU A 75 1.07 15.72 -6.06
N TYR A 76 0.39 14.72 -5.50
CA TYR A 76 -0.56 14.91 -4.39
C TYR A 76 0.12 15.29 -3.08
N TYR A 77 1.24 14.65 -2.74
CA TYR A 77 1.99 14.90 -1.51
C TYR A 77 3.08 15.97 -1.67
N HIS A 78 3.25 16.54 -2.87
CA HIS A 78 4.29 17.52 -3.16
C HIS A 78 5.72 17.04 -2.84
N VAL A 79 5.98 15.74 -3.02
CA VAL A 79 7.29 15.12 -2.80
C VAL A 79 8.01 14.82 -4.12
N ASN A 80 9.34 14.80 -4.08
CA ASN A 80 10.16 14.47 -5.25
C ASN A 80 10.66 13.01 -5.24
N SER A 81 10.55 12.32 -4.11
CA SER A 81 11.11 10.99 -3.88
C SER A 81 10.06 10.04 -3.30
N VAL A 82 10.21 8.75 -3.60
CA VAL A 82 9.38 7.68 -3.06
C VAL A 82 10.27 6.47 -2.74
N THR A 83 9.93 5.69 -1.71
CA THR A 83 10.41 4.32 -1.56
C THR A 83 9.43 3.39 -2.28
N VAL A 84 9.96 2.50 -3.11
CA VAL A 84 9.21 1.43 -3.77
C VAL A 84 9.79 0.10 -3.30
N ALA A 85 8.98 -0.79 -2.74
CA ALA A 85 9.45 -2.03 -2.15
C ALA A 85 8.50 -3.20 -2.48
N ILE A 86 9.10 -4.38 -2.61
CA ILE A 86 8.42 -5.67 -2.76
C ILE A 86 9.14 -6.65 -1.84
N GLN A 87 8.42 -7.31 -0.96
CA GLN A 87 8.92 -8.39 -0.13
C GLN A 87 8.47 -9.70 -0.78
N ASP A 88 9.34 -10.30 -1.60
CA ASP A 88 9.03 -11.48 -2.41
C ASP A 88 9.38 -12.77 -1.67
N GLY A 89 8.40 -13.31 -0.92
CA GLY A 89 8.54 -14.51 -0.10
C GLY A 89 8.83 -14.24 1.40
N PRO A 90 8.54 -15.21 2.29
CA PRO A 90 8.62 -14.98 3.74
C PRO A 90 9.98 -14.52 4.28
N PRO A 91 11.14 -15.04 3.81
CA PRO A 91 12.45 -14.55 4.27
C PRO A 91 12.76 -13.11 3.85
N ALA A 92 12.03 -12.55 2.89
CA ALA A 92 12.15 -11.16 2.46
C ALA A 92 11.24 -10.21 3.25
N GLY A 93 10.52 -10.69 4.26
CA GLY A 93 9.60 -9.89 5.07
C GLY A 93 8.12 -10.02 4.68
N GLN A 94 7.79 -10.83 3.68
CA GLN A 94 6.40 -10.99 3.22
C GLN A 94 5.53 -11.67 4.30
N THR A 95 4.44 -11.03 4.70
CA THR A 95 3.48 -11.63 5.65
C THR A 95 2.17 -12.05 5.01
N ILE A 96 1.73 -11.32 3.99
CA ILE A 96 0.56 -11.69 3.18
C ILE A 96 1.12 -12.42 1.96
N PRO A 97 0.79 -13.72 1.77
CA PRO A 97 1.29 -14.53 0.65
C PRO A 97 0.57 -14.14 -0.65
N ASP A 98 0.73 -12.89 -1.05
CA ASP A 98 0.24 -12.28 -2.27
C ASP A 98 1.21 -11.17 -2.67
N VAL A 99 1.55 -11.07 -3.94
CA VAL A 99 2.43 -10.02 -4.46
C VAL A 99 1.79 -8.65 -4.22
N HIS A 100 2.55 -7.70 -3.70
CA HIS A 100 2.12 -6.32 -3.63
C HIS A 100 3.33 -5.39 -3.60
N ILE A 101 3.16 -4.21 -4.21
CA ILE A 101 4.19 -3.19 -4.28
C ILE A 101 3.83 -2.06 -3.33
N HIS A 102 4.71 -1.79 -2.38
CA HIS A 102 4.62 -0.65 -1.48
C HIS A 102 5.12 0.59 -2.22
N ILE A 103 4.34 1.67 -2.19
CA ILE A 103 4.78 3.00 -2.64
C ILE A 103 4.62 3.96 -1.47
N MET A 104 5.72 4.54 -1.02
CA MET A 104 5.77 5.42 0.14
C MET A 104 6.39 6.77 -0.25
N PRO A 105 5.67 7.90 -0.16
CA PRO A 105 6.27 9.22 -0.36
C PRO A 105 7.35 9.49 0.69
N ARG A 106 8.44 10.16 0.26
CA ARG A 106 9.60 10.44 1.12
C ARG A 106 9.92 11.92 1.16
N GLU A 107 10.27 12.40 2.35
CA GLU A 107 10.74 13.78 2.61
C GLU A 107 12.05 13.76 3.39
N TYR A 108 12.82 14.84 3.34
CA TYR A 108 14.03 14.92 4.17
C TYR A 108 13.66 14.93 5.66
N GLY A 109 14.24 14.00 6.42
CA GLY A 109 14.03 13.90 7.86
C GLY A 109 12.70 13.25 8.27
N ASP A 110 12.00 12.60 7.34
CA ASP A 110 10.84 11.76 7.67
C ASP A 110 11.22 10.59 8.59
N PHE A 111 12.46 10.10 8.44
CA PHE A 111 13.12 9.19 9.37
C PHE A 111 14.44 9.80 9.86
N LYS A 112 14.86 9.38 11.06
CA LYS A 112 16.20 9.72 11.60
C LYS A 112 17.29 9.08 10.74
N GLU A 113 17.12 7.81 10.37
CA GLU A 113 17.96 7.06 9.45
C GLU A 113 17.06 6.49 8.35
N ASN A 114 17.41 6.67 7.08
CA ASN A 114 16.52 6.31 5.97
C ASN A 114 16.18 4.83 5.89
N ASP A 115 17.07 3.95 6.37
CA ASP A 115 16.92 2.50 6.31
C ASP A 115 15.94 1.96 7.35
N VAL A 116 15.54 2.76 8.35
CA VAL A 116 14.50 2.39 9.33
C VAL A 116 13.15 2.10 8.65
N VAL A 117 12.95 2.61 7.43
CA VAL A 117 11.78 2.28 6.62
C VAL A 117 11.63 0.77 6.38
N TYR A 118 12.74 0.01 6.33
CA TYR A 118 12.72 -1.44 6.11
C TYR A 118 12.26 -2.21 7.36
N ASP A 119 12.76 -1.84 8.54
CA ASP A 119 12.31 -2.43 9.80
C ASP A 119 10.81 -2.19 10.00
N MET A 120 10.34 -0.98 9.66
CA MET A 120 8.92 -0.67 9.73
C MET A 120 8.09 -1.49 8.73
N LEU A 121 8.56 -1.62 7.48
CA LEU A 121 7.92 -2.44 6.44
C LEU A 121 7.59 -3.85 6.96
N ASP A 122 8.55 -4.51 7.61
CA ASP A 122 8.37 -5.83 8.20
C ASP A 122 7.29 -5.84 9.30
N GLU A 123 7.17 -4.78 10.11
CA GLU A 123 6.25 -4.73 11.26
C GLU A 123 4.77 -4.52 10.89
N ALA A 124 4.41 -3.62 9.95
CA ALA A 124 2.97 -3.39 9.68
C ALA A 124 2.29 -4.59 9.03
N ASP A 125 3.07 -5.36 8.32
CA ASP A 125 2.68 -6.58 7.65
C ASP A 125 2.30 -7.69 8.68
N ILE A 126 2.84 -7.64 9.91
CA ILE A 126 2.66 -8.68 10.94
C ILE A 126 1.37 -8.52 11.77
N LEU A 127 0.77 -7.33 11.84
CA LEU A 127 -0.25 -7.08 12.86
C LEU A 127 -1.66 -7.55 12.44
N PRO A 128 -2.35 -8.37 13.25
CA PRO A 128 -3.64 -8.95 12.89
C PRO A 128 -4.66 -7.88 12.55
N HIS A 129 -5.36 -8.08 11.43
CA HIS A 129 -6.58 -7.37 11.10
C HIS A 129 -7.66 -7.78 12.11
N SER A 130 -7.67 -7.15 13.28
CA SER A 130 -8.69 -7.35 14.29
C SER A 130 -10.05 -6.99 13.69
N ASN A 131 -10.92 -7.99 13.57
CA ASN A 131 -12.33 -7.81 13.30
C ASN A 131 -12.94 -6.81 14.30
N GLY A 132 -13.48 -5.71 13.77
CA GLY A 132 -14.51 -4.89 14.42
C GLY A 132 -14.28 -4.48 15.87
N ASN A 133 -13.55 -3.39 16.11
CA ASN A 133 -14.00 -2.35 17.03
C ASN A 133 -13.11 -1.11 16.89
N LEU A 134 -13.66 -0.07 16.25
CA LEU A 134 -13.12 1.28 16.35
C LEU A 134 -13.43 1.81 17.76
N SER A 135 -12.57 1.51 18.74
CA SER A 135 -12.49 2.36 19.93
C SER A 135 -11.51 3.49 19.61
N ALA A 136 -12.09 4.69 19.47
CA ALA A 136 -11.36 5.92 19.27
C ALA A 136 -10.43 6.16 20.47
N SER A 137 -9.13 6.00 20.27
CA SER A 137 -8.13 6.79 20.99
C SER A 137 -7.33 7.57 19.95
N ASN A 138 -7.61 8.86 19.94
CA ASN A 138 -7.23 9.83 18.93
C ASN A 138 -5.91 10.48 19.38
N PRO A 139 -4.76 10.32 18.68
CA PRO A 139 -3.69 11.30 18.77
C PRO A 139 -3.96 12.37 17.72
N THR A 140 -4.45 13.51 18.20
CA THR A 140 -4.37 14.84 17.56
C THR A 140 -4.99 15.01 16.17
N ARG A 141 -6.18 15.59 16.22
CA ARG A 141 -7.02 16.14 15.14
C ARG A 141 -6.39 17.37 14.44
N SER A 142 -5.17 17.24 13.91
CA SER A 142 -4.42 18.36 13.28
C SER A 142 -4.27 18.26 11.75
N ALA A 143 -4.58 17.12 11.11
CA ALA A 143 -4.27 16.94 9.69
C ALA A 143 -5.35 17.41 8.69
N PHE A 144 -6.46 18.02 9.14
CA PHE A 144 -7.58 18.39 8.24
C PHE A 144 -7.94 19.88 8.22
N ARG A 145 -7.03 20.78 8.64
CA ARG A 145 -7.30 22.23 8.60
C ARG A 145 -6.17 23.05 8.00
N VAL A 146 -5.74 22.75 6.78
CA VAL A 146 -5.09 23.73 5.89
C VAL A 146 -5.59 23.51 4.46
N ALA A 147 -6.89 23.76 4.25
CA ALA A 147 -7.47 23.87 2.91
C ALA A 147 -8.62 24.87 2.90
N ARG A 148 -8.50 25.99 3.62
CA ARG A 148 -9.32 27.22 3.46
C ARG A 148 -8.54 28.43 3.97
N SER A 149 -7.67 28.99 3.13
CA SER A 149 -7.34 30.42 3.13
C SER A 149 -6.74 30.81 1.77
N ARG A 150 -7.62 31.18 0.86
CA ARG A 150 -7.44 32.32 -0.04
C ARG A 150 -8.75 33.09 -0.01
#